data_AF-A0A0A0L0W9-F1
#
_entry.id   AF-A0A0A0L0W9-F1
#
_cell.length_a   1.000
_cell.length_b   1.000
_cell.length_c   1.000
_cell.angle_alpha   90.00
_cell.angle_beta   90.00
_cell.angle_gamma   90.00
#
_symmetry.space_group_name_H-M   'P 1'
#
loop_
_entity.id
_entity.type
_entity.pdbx_description
1 polymer ?
#
loop_
_entity_poly.entity_id
_entity_poly.type
_entity_poly.pdbx_seq_one_letter_code
_entity_poly.pdbx_strand_id
1 'polypeptide(L)' 'MGFVTTMCIFQLTRNILINPDVRVKKSHRRMGVLDNEEEGEKYSEHSLRRFLRTRPPEIMPTINHYFSQDHK' A
#
# COMPACT_ATOMS: atom_id res chain seq x y z
N MET A 1 19.74 7.25 -8.59
CA MET A 1 19.76 7.32 -7.10
C MET A 1 18.53 8.00 -6.50
N GLY A 2 18.02 9.12 -7.05
CA GLY A 2 16.86 9.82 -6.46
C GLY A 2 15.55 9.04 -6.38
N PHE A 3 15.27 8.14 -7.33
CA PHE A 3 14.04 7.35 -7.32
C PHE A 3 13.97 6.36 -6.14
N VAL A 4 15.09 5.70 -5.84
CA VAL A 4 15.15 4.73 -4.74
C VAL A 4 15.05 5.45 -3.39
N THR A 5 15.69 6.61 -3.24
CA THR A 5 15.61 7.38 -1.99
C THR A 5 14.22 7.91 -1.73
N THR A 6 13.51 8.43 -2.74
CA THR A 6 12.12 8.88 -2.58
C THR A 6 11.17 7.73 -2.27
N MET A 7 11.37 6.56 -2.89
CA MET A 7 10.62 5.34 -2.57
C MET A 7 10.84 4.89 -1.12
N CYS A 8 12.07 4.92 -0.61
CA CYS A 8 12.35 4.58 0.79
C CYS A 8 11.74 5.58 1.76
N ILE A 9 11.86 6.89 1.48
CA ILE A 9 11.27 7.95 2.32
C ILE A 9 9.75 7.83 2.37
N PHE A 10 9.09 7.57 1.24
CA PHE A 10 7.65 7.37 1.17
C PHE A 10 7.20 6.18 2.03
N GLN A 11 7.91 5.05 1.92
CA GLN A 11 7.60 3.85 2.71
C GLN A 11 7.79 4.08 4.22
N LEU A 12 8.90 4.70 4.62
CA LEU A 12 9.20 4.99 6.02
C LEU A 12 8.20 5.98 6.63
N THR A 13 7.87 7.06 5.90
CA THR A 13 6.89 8.06 6.33
C THR A 13 5.52 7.42 6.55
N ARG A 14 5.10 6.49 5.68
CA ARG A 14 3.85 5.74 5.85
C ARG A 14 3.90 4.82 7.07
N ASN A 15 5.02 4.13 7.30
CA ASN A 15 5.18 3.23 8.44
C ASN A 15 5.13 3.99 9.78
N ILE A 16 5.63 5.22 9.83
CA ILE A 16 5.57 6.03 11.05
C ILE A 16 4.14 6.55 11.31
N LEU A 17 3.39 6.92 10.27
CA LEU A 17 2.11 7.61 10.42
C LEU A 17 0.88 6.71 10.47
N ILE A 18 0.93 5.54 9.81
CA ILE A 18 -0.26 4.70 9.58
C ILE A 18 -0.10 3.32 10.23
N ASN A 19 1.08 2.96 10.72
CA ASN A 19 1.24 1.68 11.40
C ASN A 19 0.55 1.75 12.78
N PRO A 20 -0.44 0.88 13.07
CA PRO A 20 -1.14 0.88 14.35
C PRO A 20 -0.21 0.60 15.55
N ASP A 21 0.95 -0.01 15.31
CA ASP A 21 1.96 -0.28 16.35
C ASP A 21 2.80 0.97 16.69
N VAL A 22 2.90 1.93 15.77
CA VAL A 22 3.70 3.15 15.93
C VAL A 22 2.81 4.30 16.42
N ARG A 23 2.63 4.37 17.73
CA ARG A 23 1.74 5.34 18.41
C ARG A 23 2.35 6.75 18.52
N VAL A 24 2.37 7.51 17.41
CA VAL A 24 2.92 8.88 17.37
C VAL A 24 2.04 9.89 18.12
N LYS A 25 0.71 9.72 18.12
CA LYS A 25 -0.22 10.63 18.78
C LYS A 25 -0.35 10.30 20.28
N LYS A 26 0.03 11.25 21.15
CA LYS A 26 -0.09 11.13 22.62
C LYS A 26 -1.51 10.89 23.13
N SER A 27 -2.54 11.26 22.37
CA SER A 27 -3.95 11.09 22.76
C SER A 27 -4.42 9.62 22.79
N HIS A 28 -3.78 8.72 22.04
CA HIS A 28 -4.22 7.33 21.88
C HIS A 28 -3.40 6.33 22.71
N ARG A 29 -2.66 6.82 23.73
CA ARG A 29 -1.73 5.99 24.51
C ARG A 29 -2.42 4.92 25.37
N ARG A 30 -3.70 5.09 25.68
CA ARG A 30 -4.52 4.17 26.50
C ARG A 30 -5.55 3.36 25.71
N MET A 31 -5.65 3.58 24.39
CA MET A 31 -6.59 2.87 23.51
C MET A 31 -6.13 1.42 23.33
N GLY A 32 -7.05 0.47 23.53
CA GLY A 32 -6.76 -0.95 23.36
C GLY A 32 -6.51 -1.32 21.90
N VAL A 33 -5.93 -2.50 21.65
CA VAL A 33 -5.70 -3.02 20.29
C VAL A 33 -7.01 -3.16 19.50
N LEU A 34 -8.13 -3.43 20.19
CA LEU A 34 -9.47 -3.61 19.60
C LEU A 34 -10.14 -2.29 19.19
N ASP A 35 -9.76 -1.15 19.77
CA ASP A 35 -10.34 0.15 19.38
C ASP A 35 -9.67 0.73 18.13
N ASN A 36 -8.75 -0.01 17.49
CA ASN A 36 -7.94 0.44 16.37
C ASN A 36 -8.22 -0.32 15.06
N GLU A 37 -9.39 -0.98 14.96
CA GLU A 37 -9.81 -1.70 13.75
C GLU A 37 -9.82 -0.82 12.51
N GLU A 38 -10.32 0.42 12.62
CA GLU A 38 -10.35 1.38 11.49
C GLU A 38 -8.95 1.80 11.02
N GLU A 39 -7.98 1.99 11.94
CA GLU A 39 -6.60 2.30 11.56
C GLU A 39 -5.90 1.08 10.92
N GLY A 40 -6.18 -0.13 11.44
CA GLY A 40 -5.68 -1.39 10.88
C GLY A 40 -6.23 -1.69 9.48
N GLU A 41 -7.52 -1.45 9.26
CA GLU A 41 -8.16 -1.56 7.95
C GLU A 41 -7.52 -0.59 6.96
N LYS A 42 -7.31 0.67 7.37
CA LYS A 42 -6.67 1.70 6.53
C LYS A 42 -5.19 1.44 6.24
N TYR A 43 -4.47 0.77 7.15
CA TYR A 43 -3.11 0.33 6.91
C TYR A 43 -3.06 -0.84 5.90
N SER A 44 -3.93 -1.83 6.06
CA SER A 44 -4.00 -3.04 5.22
C SER A 44 -4.54 -2.75 3.81
N GLU A 45 -5.58 -1.93 3.68
CA GLU A 45 -6.16 -1.47 2.41
C GLU A 45 -5.52 -0.17 1.93
N HIS A 46 -4.25 -0.23 1.51
CA HIS A 46 -3.64 0.91 0.81
C HIS A 46 -4.41 1.24 -0.48
N SER A 47 -4.56 2.53 -0.81
CA SER A 47 -5.30 2.99 -2.00
C SER A 47 -4.78 2.40 -3.30
N LEU A 48 -3.46 2.27 -3.46
CA LEU A 48 -2.86 1.59 -4.62
C LEU A 48 -3.23 0.10 -4.66
N ARG A 49 -3.29 -0.57 -3.51
CA ARG A 49 -3.66 -1.99 -3.42
C ARG A 49 -5.14 -2.17 -3.75
N ARG A 50 -6.00 -1.28 -3.25
CA ARG A 50 -7.44 -1.27 -3.57
C ARG A 50 -7.69 -0.96 -5.05
N PHE A 51 -6.92 -0.06 -5.64
CA PHE A 51 -6.97 0.27 -7.07
C PHE A 51 -6.49 -0.88 -7.97
N LEU A 52 -5.44 -1.59 -7.56
CA LEU A 52 -4.93 -2.73 -8.32
C LEU A 52 -5.77 -4.01 -8.15
N ARG A 53 -6.60 -4.11 -7.10
CA ARG A 53 -7.42 -5.31 -6.82
C ARG A 53 -8.44 -5.65 -7.92
N THR A 54 -8.94 -4.65 -8.65
CA THR A 54 -9.93 -4.85 -9.72
C THR A 54 -9.29 -5.14 -11.08
N ARG A 55 -7.96 -5.06 -11.18
CA ARG A 55 -7.23 -5.29 -12.43
C ARG A 55 -6.69 -6.72 -12.46
N PRO A 56 -6.61 -7.35 -13.65
CA PRO A 56 -5.94 -8.63 -13.79
C PRO A 56 -4.47 -8.49 -13.35
N PRO A 57 -3.91 -9.50 -12.65
CA PRO A 57 -2.53 -9.46 -12.16
C PRO A 57 -1.55 -9.64 -13.32
N GLU A 58 -1.36 -8.59 -14.12
CA GLU A 58 -0.42 -8.56 -15.23
C GLU A 58 0.75 -7.66 -14.90
N ILE A 59 1.95 -8.26 -14.80
CA ILE A 59 3.20 -7.53 -14.53
C ILE A 59 3.54 -6.61 -15.70
N MET A 60 3.20 -7.02 -16.93
CA MET A 60 3.48 -6.26 -18.14
C MET A 60 2.40 -6.48 -19.22
N PRO A 61 1.27 -5.75 -19.15
CA PRO A 61 0.12 -5.98 -20.02
C PRO A 61 0.46 -5.81 -21.50
N THR A 62 1.29 -4.83 -21.86
CA THR A 62 1.69 -4.58 -23.25
C THR A 62 2.44 -5.74 -23.87
N ILE A 63 3.33 -6.40 -23.12
CA ILE A 63 4.07 -7.56 -23.61
C ILE A 63 3.18 -8.80 -23.62
N ASN A 64 2.34 -8.97 -22.58
CA ASN A 64 1.42 -10.10 -22.53
C ASN A 64 0.40 -10.05 -23.68
N HIS A 65 -0.16 -8.88 -23.99
CA HIS A 65 -1.04 -8.69 -25.13
C HIS A 65 -0.31 -8.87 -26.47
N TYR A 66 0.94 -8.42 -26.58
CA TYR A 66 1.74 -8.63 -27.80
C TYR A 66 1.95 -10.12 -28.12
N PHE A 67 2.20 -10.96 -27.12
CA PHE A 67 2.39 -12.40 -27.32
C PHE A 67 1.10 -13.22 -27.32
N SER A 68 0.02 -12.74 -26.69
CA SER A 68 -1.25 -13.48 -26.56
C SER A 68 -2.28 -13.12 -27.62
N GLN A 69 -2.21 -11.93 -28.22
CA GLN A 69 -3.05 -11.56 -29.36
C GLN A 69 -2.33 -12.00 -30.64
N ASP A 70 -2.57 -13.26 -31.03
CA ASP A 70 -2.10 -13.82 -32.29
C ASP A 70 -2.66 -12.97 -33.44
N HIS A 71 -1.78 -12.25 -34.12
CA HIS A 71 -2.13 -11.35 -35.21
C HIS A 71 -2.44 -12.19 -36.45
N LYS A 72 -3.71 -12.55 -36.63
CA LYS A 72 -4.21 -13.09 -37.90
C LYS A 72 -4.39 -11.98 -38.94
#